data_AF-A0AAN9A0Y1-F1
#
_entry.id   AF-A0AAN9A0Y1-F1
#
_cell.length_a   1.000
_cell.length_b   1.000
_cell.length_c   1.000
_cell.angle_alpha   90.00
_cell.angle_beta   90.00
_cell.angle_gamma   90.00
#
_symmetry.space_group_name_H-M   'P 1'
#
loop_
_entity.id
_entity.type
_entity.pdbx_description
1 polymer ?
#
loop_
_entity_poly.entity_id
_entity_poly.type
_entity_poly.pdbx_seq_one_letter_code
_entity_poly.pdbx_strand_id
1 'polypeptide(L)'
;MHTITQLYEYDISNNIYCFSFNTVCNPCAIQYDFIGKFEHLEEDTKNILKWLKADNLTQSLAPPIRPTNASLLTNHYWNQLPHTLKLSFLKHYILYYLSFDYDFPLRNE
;
A
#
# COMPACT_ATOMS: atom_id res chain seq x y z
N MET A 1 -5.28 -23.29 16.58
CA MET A 1 -5.10 -21.87 16.23
C MET A 1 -3.64 -21.53 16.46
N HIS A 2 -2.84 -21.55 15.40
CA HIS A 2 -1.40 -21.27 15.50
C HIS A 2 -1.19 -19.76 15.55
N THR A 3 -0.70 -19.31 16.69
CA THR A 3 -0.21 -17.96 16.99
C THR A 3 0.98 -17.60 16.10
N ILE A 4 0.82 -16.60 15.23
CA ILE A 4 1.94 -15.93 14.55
C ILE A 4 2.31 -14.73 15.41
N THR A 5 3.04 -14.96 16.50
CA THR A 5 3.47 -13.90 17.44
C THR A 5 4.97 -13.67 17.43
N GLN A 6 5.67 -14.06 16.35
CA GLN A 6 7.12 -13.89 16.28
C GLN A 6 7.59 -13.65 14.85
N LEU A 7 7.35 -12.47 14.29
CA LEU A 7 8.29 -11.89 13.35
C LEU A 7 8.20 -10.35 13.45
N TYR A 8 9.37 -9.70 13.37
CA TYR A 8 9.58 -8.26 13.11
C TYR A 8 9.74 -7.31 14.30
N GLU A 9 10.75 -7.57 15.13
CA GLU A 9 11.69 -6.49 15.48
C GLU A 9 12.76 -6.43 14.38
N TYR A 10 12.57 -5.58 13.37
CA TYR A 10 13.64 -5.23 12.44
C TYR A 10 13.67 -3.72 12.28
N ASP A 11 14.82 -3.15 12.63
CA ASP A 11 15.06 -1.73 12.72
C ASP A 11 15.22 -1.10 11.33
N ILE A 12 14.24 -0.28 10.92
CA ILE A 12 14.28 0.56 9.71
C ILE A 12 14.56 2.01 10.14
N SER A 13 15.56 2.23 11.00
CA SER A 13 15.81 3.51 11.69
C SER A 13 16.28 4.68 10.83
N ASN A 14 16.34 4.63 9.49
CA ASN A 14 16.89 5.76 8.72
C ASN A 14 16.19 6.13 7.41
N ASN A 15 14.89 5.84 7.28
CA ASN A 15 14.10 6.51 6.24
C ASN A 15 12.74 6.94 6.79
N ILE A 16 12.55 8.25 6.96
CA ILE A 16 11.31 8.86 7.47
C ILE A 16 10.07 8.52 6.62
N TYR A 17 10.28 7.95 5.42
CA TYR A 17 9.24 7.49 4.50
C TYR A 17 8.79 6.02 4.70
N CYS A 18 9.40 5.25 5.61
CA CYS A 18 9.01 3.86 5.90
C CYS A 18 8.94 3.60 7.41
N PHE A 19 7.97 4.22 8.08
CA PHE A 19 7.57 3.78 9.42
C PHE A 19 7.07 2.33 9.37
N SER A 20 7.40 1.55 10.40
CA SER A 20 6.90 0.18 10.57
C SER A 20 5.36 0.19 10.50
N PHE A 21 4.78 -0.83 9.86
CA PHE A 21 3.33 -0.99 9.71
C PHE A 21 2.62 -0.71 11.04
N ASN A 22 3.11 -1.31 12.14
CA ASN A 22 2.55 -1.16 13.49
C ASN A 22 2.64 0.25 14.09
N THR A 23 3.53 1.11 13.58
CA THR A 23 3.69 2.50 14.05
C THR A 23 2.81 3.51 13.30
N VAL A 24 2.39 3.22 12.06
CA VAL A 24 1.50 4.10 11.26
C VAL A 24 0.06 3.60 11.29
N CYS A 25 -0.11 2.28 11.17
CA CYS A 25 -1.38 1.60 11.23
C CYS A 25 -1.25 0.51 12.29
N ASN A 26 -1.92 0.68 13.42
CA ASN A 26 -2.13 -0.44 14.33
C ASN A 26 -3.49 -1.07 13.98
N PRO A 27 -3.57 -1.97 12.98
CA PRO A 27 -4.84 -2.49 12.48
C PRO A 27 -5.59 -3.29 13.54
N CYS A 28 -4.90 -3.72 14.60
CA CYS A 28 -5.51 -4.40 15.73
C CYS A 28 -6.08 -3.42 16.77
N ALA A 29 -5.55 -2.20 16.84
CA ALA A 29 -6.00 -1.18 17.79
C ALA A 29 -7.01 -0.18 17.18
N ILE A 30 -7.02 -0.02 15.85
CA ILE A 30 -7.89 0.94 15.15
C ILE A 30 -8.79 0.17 14.17
N GLN A 31 -10.09 0.38 14.28
CA GLN A 31 -11.08 -0.12 13.33
C GLN A 31 -11.27 0.95 12.24
N TYR A 32 -10.79 0.65 11.03
CA TYR A 32 -10.96 1.52 9.88
C TYR A 32 -12.28 1.21 9.20
N ASP A 33 -13.11 2.23 8.98
CA ASP A 33 -14.32 2.11 8.15
C ASP A 33 -13.95 2.01 6.65
N PHE A 34 -12.84 2.64 6.24
CA PHE A 34 -12.36 2.69 4.86
C PHE A 34 -10.83 2.62 4.80
N ILE A 35 -10.31 1.90 3.80
CA ILE A 35 -8.90 1.90 3.39
C ILE A 35 -8.88 2.14 1.88
N GLY A 36 -8.40 3.31 1.46
CA GLY A 36 -8.34 3.69 0.05
C GLY A 36 -7.01 3.37 -0.63
N LYS A 37 -7.02 3.33 -1.96
CA LYS A 37 -5.84 3.15 -2.81
C LYS A 37 -5.61 4.41 -3.64
N PHE A 38 -4.34 4.83 -3.80
CA PHE A 38 -4.02 5.99 -4.65
C PHE A 38 -4.44 5.78 -6.09
N GLU A 39 -4.41 4.52 -6.55
CA GLU A 39 -4.84 4.09 -7.87
C GLU A 39 -6.34 4.32 -8.12
N HIS A 40 -7.15 4.32 -7.06
CA HIS A 40 -8.61 4.45 -7.13
C HIS A 40 -9.11 5.69 -6.40
N LEU A 41 -8.24 6.70 -6.21
CA LEU A 41 -8.51 7.84 -5.33
C LEU A 41 -9.79 8.61 -5.65
N GLU A 42 -10.12 8.80 -6.93
CA GLU A 42 -11.38 9.46 -7.35
C GLU A 42 -12.61 8.60 -7.03
N GLU A 43 -12.55 7.31 -7.33
CA GLU A 43 -13.65 6.37 -7.04
C GLU A 43 -13.86 6.22 -5.54
N ASP A 44 -12.79 6.03 -4.77
CA ASP A 44 -12.80 5.94 -3.32
C ASP A 44 -13.43 7.20 -2.70
N THR A 45 -12.99 8.38 -3.16
CA THR A 45 -13.54 9.67 -2.67
C THR A 45 -15.05 9.77 -2.93
N LYS A 46 -15.49 9.42 -4.13
CA LYS A 46 -16.92 9.44 -4.49
C LYS A 46 -17.74 8.47 -3.64
N ASN A 47 -17.23 7.26 -3.43
CA ASN A 47 -17.92 6.23 -2.65
C ASN A 47 -18.02 6.61 -1.17
N ILE A 48 -16.94 7.15 -0.59
CA ILE A 48 -16.91 7.63 0.79
C ILE A 48 -17.89 8.80 0.98
N LEU A 49 -17.89 9.79 0.09
CA LEU A 49 -18.80 10.93 0.19
C LEU A 49 -20.27 10.51 0.05
N LYS A 50 -20.57 9.55 -0.82
CA LYS A 50 -21.92 8.97 -0.93
C LYS A 50 -22.33 8.25 0.35
N TRP A 51 -21.42 7.48 0.97
CA TRP A 51 -21.70 6.81 2.25
C TRP A 51 -21.97 7.82 3.38
N LEU A 52 -21.24 8.94 3.40
CA LEU A 52 -21.45 10.06 4.31
C LEU A 52 -22.69 10.92 4.00
N LYS A 53 -23.43 10.63 2.92
CA LYS A 53 -24.55 11.44 2.41
C LYS A 53 -24.16 12.88 2.07
N ALA A 54 -22.94 13.05 1.56
CA ALA A 54 -22.33 14.32 1.16
C ALA A 54 -21.90 14.29 -0.32
N ASP A 55 -22.64 13.56 -1.17
CA ASP A 55 -22.33 13.37 -2.59
C ASP A 55 -22.32 14.69 -3.38
N ASN A 56 -23.01 15.73 -2.88
CA ASN A 56 -22.96 17.08 -3.42
C ASN A 56 -21.56 17.72 -3.36
N LEU A 57 -20.64 17.21 -2.53
CA LEU A 57 -19.26 17.68 -2.40
C LEU A 57 -18.27 16.94 -3.29
N THR A 58 -18.71 15.93 -4.06
CA THR A 58 -17.80 15.09 -4.86
C THR A 58 -16.94 15.92 -5.82
N GLN A 59 -17.53 16.91 -6.49
CA GLN A 59 -16.80 17.74 -7.45
C GLN A 59 -15.79 18.70 -6.78
N SER A 60 -16.05 19.14 -5.55
CA SER A 60 -15.21 20.10 -4.83
C SER A 60 -14.10 19.44 -4.02
N LEU A 61 -14.30 18.17 -3.61
CA LEU A 61 -13.35 17.41 -2.79
C LEU A 61 -12.60 16.33 -3.56
N ALA A 62 -12.99 16.01 -4.81
CA ALA A 62 -12.22 15.10 -5.64
C ALA A 62 -10.79 15.63 -5.83
N PRO A 63 -9.78 14.89 -5.36
CA PRO A 63 -8.39 15.32 -5.50
C PRO A 63 -7.98 15.31 -6.98
N PRO A 64 -7.09 16.22 -7.42
CA PRO A 64 -6.61 16.21 -8.78
C PRO A 64 -5.77 14.95 -9.02
N ILE A 65 -6.26 14.04 -9.86
CA ILE A 65 -5.48 12.88 -10.28
C ILE A 65 -4.34 13.36 -11.17
N ARG A 66 -3.11 13.07 -10.75
CA ARG A 66 -1.92 13.26 -11.57
C ARG A 66 -1.43 11.88 -11.98
N PRO A 67 -1.63 11.46 -13.24
CA PRO A 67 -1.10 10.19 -13.70
C PRO A 67 0.41 10.19 -13.51
N THR A 68 0.92 9.11 -12.92
CA THR A 68 2.36 8.90 -12.74
C THR A 68 2.81 7.75 -13.63
N ASN A 69 4.07 7.80 -14.05
CA ASN A 69 4.69 6.67 -14.75
C ASN A 69 5.18 5.58 -13.79
N ALA A 70 4.69 5.56 -12.55
CA ALA A 70 5.18 4.66 -11.49
C ALA A 70 5.11 3.21 -11.94
N SER A 71 3.97 2.74 -12.47
CA SER A 71 3.81 1.34 -12.91
C SER A 71 4.76 0.95 -14.05
N LEU A 72 4.98 1.86 -15.01
CA LEU A 72 5.92 1.64 -16.12
C LEU A 72 7.36 1.54 -15.62
N LEU A 73 7.77 2.49 -14.77
CA LEU A 73 9.12 2.55 -14.20
C LEU A 73 9.38 1.36 -13.28
N THR A 74 8.39 0.97 -12.46
CA THR A 74 8.47 -0.20 -11.58
C THR A 74 8.77 -1.46 -12.38
N ASN A 75 8.03 -1.73 -13.45
CA ASN A 75 8.30 -2.90 -14.29
C ASN A 75 9.66 -2.82 -14.99
N HIS A 76 10.02 -1.65 -15.51
CA HIS A 76 11.30 -1.44 -16.19
C HIS A 76 12.49 -1.75 -15.28
N TYR A 77 12.51 -1.20 -14.06
CA TYR A 77 13.61 -1.41 -13.12
C TYR A 77 13.55 -2.78 -12.44
N TRP A 78 12.37 -3.29 -12.12
CA TRP A 78 12.21 -4.61 -11.50
C TRP A 78 12.84 -5.71 -12.34
N ASN A 79 12.64 -5.68 -13.66
CA ASN A 79 13.19 -6.68 -14.57
C ASN A 79 14.72 -6.64 -14.68
N GLN A 80 15.36 -5.53 -14.31
CA GLN A 80 16.81 -5.38 -14.30
C GLN A 80 17.46 -5.85 -12.99
N LEU A 81 16.67 -6.10 -11.94
CA LEU A 81 17.21 -6.48 -10.64
C LEU A 81 17.69 -7.95 -10.63
N PRO A 82 18.89 -8.22 -10.07
CA PRO A 82 19.33 -9.56 -9.72
C PRO A 82 18.30 -10.31 -8.85
N HIS A 83 18.22 -11.62 -9.05
CA HIS A 83 17.30 -12.49 -8.29
C HIS A 83 17.48 -12.36 -6.76
N THR A 84 18.72 -12.26 -6.28
CA THR A 84 19.02 -12.10 -4.85
C THR A 84 18.44 -10.79 -4.27
N LEU A 85 18.45 -9.71 -5.04
CA LEU A 85 17.84 -8.43 -4.63
C LEU A 85 16.32 -8.51 -4.64
N LYS A 86 15.71 -9.18 -5.64
CA LYS A 86 14.26 -9.44 -5.66
C LYS A 86 13.81 -10.24 -4.43
N LEU A 87 14.55 -11.30 -4.07
CA LEU A 87 14.26 -12.08 -2.87
C LEU A 87 14.40 -11.25 -1.59
N SER A 88 15.47 -10.45 -1.47
CA SER A 88 15.66 -9.57 -0.32
C SER A 88 14.52 -8.55 -0.21
N PHE A 89 14.10 -7.95 -1.33
CA PHE A 89 12.97 -7.03 -1.38
C PHE A 89 11.68 -7.71 -0.90
N LEU A 90 11.34 -8.87 -1.48
CA LEU A 90 10.13 -9.61 -1.09
C LEU A 90 10.15 -9.97 0.39
N LYS A 91 11.29 -10.41 0.94
CA LYS A 91 11.41 -10.72 2.37
C LYS A 91 11.03 -9.53 3.28
N HIS A 92 11.33 -8.30 2.85
CA HIS A 92 11.04 -7.09 3.61
C HIS A 92 9.61 -6.57 3.40
N TYR A 93 9.08 -6.65 2.18
CA TYR A 93 7.84 -5.96 1.82
C TYR A 93 6.63 -6.87 1.62
N ILE A 94 6.78 -8.20 1.64
CA ILE A 94 5.70 -9.15 1.36
C ILE A 94 4.44 -8.91 2.20
N LEU A 95 4.60 -8.57 3.48
CA LEU A 95 3.46 -8.29 4.35
C LEU A 95 2.68 -7.06 3.90
N TYR A 96 3.33 -6.01 3.41
CA TYR A 96 2.65 -4.83 2.88
C TYR A 96 1.82 -5.19 1.63
N TYR A 97 2.37 -5.98 0.71
CA TYR A 97 1.64 -6.42 -0.48
C TYR A 97 0.39 -7.24 -0.10
N LEU A 98 0.52 -8.15 0.86
CA LEU A 98 -0.59 -8.99 1.32
C LEU A 98 -1.64 -8.18 2.11
N SER A 99 -1.22 -7.26 2.97
CA SER A 99 -2.13 -6.49 3.83
C SER A 99 -2.99 -5.49 3.07
N PHE A 100 -2.51 -4.99 1.93
CA PHE A 100 -3.22 -3.99 1.12
C PHE A 100 -3.70 -4.53 -0.23
N ASP A 101 -3.57 -5.84 -0.45
CA ASP A 101 -4.01 -6.52 -1.67
C ASP A 101 -3.40 -5.88 -2.93
N TYR A 102 -2.08 -5.71 -2.92
CA TYR A 102 -1.30 -5.27 -4.08
C TYR A 102 -0.73 -6.48 -4.82
N ASP A 103 -0.75 -6.40 -6.15
CA ASP A 103 -0.07 -7.38 -6.98
C ASP A 103 1.44 -7.37 -6.75
N PHE A 104 2.03 -8.56 -6.62
CA PHE A 104 3.47 -8.67 -6.60
C PHE A 104 4.04 -8.23 -7.96
N PRO A 105 5.15 -7.45 -7.97
CA PRO A 105 5.84 -7.12 -9.22
C PRO A 105 6.33 -8.43 -9.86
N LEU A 106 5.56 -8.89 -10.84
CA LEU A 106 5.72 -10.05 -11.73
C LEU A 106 6.61 -11.19 -11.21
N ARG A 107 5.92 -12.21 -10.69
CA ARG A 107 6.38 -13.60 -10.63
C ARG A 107 6.26 -14.20 -12.05
N ASN A 108 7.11 -13.77 -12.97
CA ASN A 108 7.24 -14.46 -14.26
C ASN A 108 8.28 -15.56 -14.06
N GLU A 109 7.80 -16.77 -13.79
CA GLU A 109 8.55 -17.99 -14.06
C GLU A 109 8.86 -18.10 -15.57
#